data_AF-F9PFQ1-F1
#
_entry.id   AF-F9PFQ1-F1
#
_cell.length_a   1.000
_cell.length_b   1.000
_cell.length_c   1.000
_cell.angle_alpha   90.00
_cell.angle_beta   90.00
_cell.angle_gamma   90.00
#
_symmetry.space_group_name_H-M   'P 1'
#
loop_
_entity.id
_entity.type
_entity.pdbx_description
1 polymer ?
#
loop_
_entity_poly.entity_id
_entity_poly.type
_entity_poly.pdbx_seq_one_letter_code
_entity_poly.pdbx_strand_id
1 'polypeptide(L)'
;MDKIAEYFNATPTQLFGTSKEIELEKSVLESNEYSDKVSEILKAVKYIEDFLETDGQYLEDLLYLTRGNQLYTEDGDELYIDPTSQKRTLHNQYEPGFIEARDKSPLELLIENKELLD
;
A
#
# COMPACT_ATOMS: atom_id res chain seq x y z
N MET A 1 -20.83 -8.58 40.75
CA MET A 1 -19.47 -8.90 40.32
C MET A 1 -19.08 -8.09 39.09
N ASP A 2 -19.95 -8.00 38.09
CA ASP A 2 -19.67 -7.23 36.85
C ASP A 2 -19.35 -5.75 37.10
N LYS A 3 -20.04 -5.07 38.02
CA LYS A 3 -19.72 -3.66 38.38
C LYS A 3 -18.32 -3.47 38.95
N ILE A 4 -17.77 -4.48 39.62
CA ILE A 4 -16.40 -4.43 40.16
C ILE A 4 -15.41 -4.68 39.03
N ALA A 5 -15.71 -5.64 38.14
CA ALA A 5 -14.91 -5.92 36.96
C ALA A 5 -14.82 -4.72 36.01
N GLU A 6 -15.94 -4.06 35.77
CA GLU A 6 -16.04 -2.82 35.01
C GLU A 6 -15.23 -1.68 35.64
N TYR A 7 -15.27 -1.54 36.97
CA TYR A 7 -14.45 -0.55 37.70
C TYR A 7 -12.94 -0.75 37.50
N PHE A 8 -12.48 -2.00 37.34
CA PHE A 8 -11.08 -2.35 37.11
C PHE A 8 -10.73 -2.53 35.63
N ASN A 9 -11.66 -2.26 34.70
CA ASN A 9 -11.49 -2.47 33.26
C ASN A 9 -10.98 -3.88 32.91
N ALA A 10 -11.51 -4.89 33.61
CA ALA A 10 -11.15 -6.30 33.45
C ALA A 10 -12.42 -7.15 33.36
N THR A 11 -12.34 -8.36 32.82
CA THR A 11 -13.47 -9.29 32.83
C THR A 11 -13.64 -9.92 34.21
N PRO A 12 -14.85 -10.36 34.61
CA PRO A 12 -15.04 -11.10 35.86
C PRO A 12 -14.13 -12.33 35.96
N THR A 13 -13.89 -13.02 34.84
CA THR A 13 -12.99 -14.18 34.75
C THR A 13 -11.53 -13.78 34.97
N GLN A 14 -11.08 -12.63 34.46
CA GLN A 14 -9.73 -12.10 34.72
C GLN A 14 -9.48 -11.74 36.18
N LEU A 15 -10.52 -11.35 36.94
CA LEU A 15 -10.38 -10.95 38.35
C LEU A 15 -10.57 -12.10 39.33
N PHE A 16 -11.47 -13.05 39.02
CA PHE A 16 -11.93 -14.05 39.97
C PHE A 16 -11.80 -15.49 39.46
N GLY A 17 -11.41 -15.68 38.20
CA GLY A 17 -11.20 -16.99 37.59
C GLY A 17 -9.89 -17.64 38.00
N THR A 18 -9.79 -18.93 37.73
CA THR A 18 -8.54 -19.68 37.86
C THR A 18 -7.57 -19.34 36.74
N SER A 19 -6.28 -19.58 36.94
CA SER A 19 -5.25 -19.33 35.90
C SER A 19 -5.59 -19.99 34.56
N LYS A 20 -6.18 -21.19 34.58
CA LYS A 20 -6.59 -21.91 33.37
C LYS A 20 -7.76 -21.25 32.64
N GLU A 21 -8.74 -20.71 33.38
CA GLU A 21 -9.89 -20.01 32.80
C GLU A 21 -9.46 -18.67 32.19
N ILE A 22 -8.55 -17.96 32.85
CA ILE A 22 -7.99 -16.69 32.36
C ILE A 22 -7.19 -16.89 31.06
N GLU A 23 -6.34 -17.91 31.00
CA GLU A 23 -5.56 -18.23 29.79
C GLU A 23 -6.47 -18.64 28.62
N LEU A 24 -7.54 -19.39 28.90
CA LEU A 24 -8.51 -19.77 27.89
C LEU A 24 -9.26 -18.55 27.32
N GLU A 25 -9.71 -17.63 28.18
CA GLU A 25 -10.38 -16.40 27.76
C GLU A 25 -9.48 -15.51 26.90
N LYS A 26 -8.21 -15.32 27.29
CA LYS A 26 -7.23 -14.57 26.49
C LYS A 26 -7.03 -15.19 25.10
N SER A 27 -6.87 -16.51 25.03
CA SER A 27 -6.68 -17.22 23.77
C SER A 27 -7.87 -17.05 22.82
N VAL A 28 -9.11 -17.04 23.37
CA VAL A 28 -10.33 -16.81 22.59
C VAL A 28 -10.41 -15.36 22.09
N LEU A 29 -10.12 -14.37 22.96
CA LEU A 29 -10.11 -12.95 22.57
C LEU A 29 -9.07 -12.68 21.48
N GLU A 30 -7.84 -13.16 21.65
CA GLU A 30 -6.78 -13.04 20.65
C GLU A 30 -7.19 -13.70 19.33
N SER A 31 -7.74 -14.93 19.37
CA SER A 31 -8.21 -15.61 18.16
C SER A 31 -9.30 -14.83 17.42
N ASN A 32 -10.22 -14.19 18.14
CA ASN A 32 -11.26 -13.35 17.54
C ASN A 32 -10.66 -12.10 16.88
N GLU A 33 -9.74 -11.41 17.57
CA GLU A 33 -9.03 -10.27 16.97
C GLU A 33 -8.24 -10.64 15.72
N TYR A 34 -7.58 -11.81 15.71
CA TYR A 34 -6.90 -12.31 14.51
C TYR A 34 -7.89 -12.57 13.38
N SER A 35 -9.03 -13.20 13.69
CA SER A 35 -10.08 -13.46 12.70
C SER A 35 -10.64 -12.15 12.11
N ASP A 36 -10.87 -11.14 12.94
CA ASP A 36 -11.39 -9.84 12.51
C ASP A 36 -10.38 -9.12 11.62
N LYS A 37 -9.10 -9.07 12.01
CA LYS A 37 -8.01 -8.50 11.19
C LYS A 37 -7.89 -9.20 9.83
N VAL A 38 -7.95 -10.53 9.80
CA VAL A 38 -7.91 -11.30 8.55
C VAL A 38 -9.13 -10.98 7.68
N SER A 39 -10.32 -10.87 8.27
CA SER A 39 -11.55 -10.51 7.56
C SER A 39 -11.46 -9.11 6.95
N GLU A 40 -10.92 -8.13 7.68
CA GLU A 40 -10.68 -6.78 7.17
C GLU A 40 -9.67 -6.76 6.02
N ILE A 41 -8.55 -7.47 6.16
CA ILE A 41 -7.55 -7.62 5.09
C ILE A 41 -8.19 -8.22 3.84
N LEU A 42 -8.96 -9.30 3.98
CA LEU A 42 -9.61 -9.96 2.85
C LEU A 42 -10.62 -9.04 2.14
N LYS A 43 -11.36 -8.21 2.89
CA LYS A 43 -12.25 -7.20 2.30
C LYS A 43 -11.47 -6.13 1.54
N ALA A 44 -10.36 -5.65 2.11
CA ALA A 44 -9.52 -4.65 1.46
C ALA A 44 -8.87 -5.21 0.17
N VAL A 45 -8.37 -6.44 0.20
CA VAL A 45 -7.81 -7.12 -0.98
C VAL A 45 -8.86 -7.24 -2.08
N LYS A 46 -10.06 -7.73 -1.76
CA LYS A 46 -11.16 -7.82 -2.75
C LYS A 46 -11.51 -6.47 -3.36
N TYR A 47 -11.58 -5.43 -2.53
CA TYR A 47 -11.86 -4.09 -3.03
C TYR A 47 -10.79 -3.59 -4.00
N ILE A 48 -9.51 -3.86 -3.72
CA ILE A 48 -8.41 -3.52 -4.62
C ILE A 48 -8.50 -4.31 -5.92
N GLU A 49 -8.78 -5.62 -5.84
CA GLU A 49 -8.96 -6.48 -7.02
C GLU A 49 -10.10 -5.96 -7.92
N ASP A 50 -11.27 -5.70 -7.34
CA ASP A 50 -12.44 -5.17 -8.06
C ASP A 50 -12.14 -3.81 -8.72
N PHE A 51 -11.41 -2.93 -8.02
CA PHE A 51 -10.97 -1.65 -8.56
C PHE A 51 -10.01 -1.83 -9.74
N LEU A 52 -9.00 -2.69 -9.61
CA LEU A 52 -8.04 -2.93 -10.69
C LEU A 52 -8.70 -3.59 -11.91
N GLU A 53 -9.68 -4.47 -11.71
CA GLU A 53 -10.43 -5.08 -12.80
C GLU A 53 -11.30 -4.05 -13.55
N THR A 54 -11.95 -3.14 -12.81
CA THR A 54 -12.89 -2.17 -13.41
C THR A 54 -12.19 -0.94 -13.96
N ASP A 55 -11.22 -0.41 -13.23
CA ASP A 55 -10.62 0.91 -13.45
C ASP A 55 -9.13 0.87 -13.74
N GLY A 56 -8.49 -0.31 -13.69
CA GLY A 56 -7.04 -0.46 -13.86
C GLY A 56 -6.53 0.11 -15.18
N GLN A 57 -7.27 -0.09 -16.28
CA GLN A 57 -6.88 0.48 -17.57
C GLN A 57 -6.90 2.01 -17.58
N TYR A 58 -7.90 2.65 -16.95
CA TYR A 58 -7.95 4.11 -16.85
C TYR A 58 -6.80 4.65 -15.99
N LEU A 59 -6.41 3.92 -14.93
CA LEU A 59 -5.25 4.26 -14.13
C LEU A 59 -3.97 4.21 -14.96
N GLU A 60 -3.76 3.14 -15.75
CA GLU A 60 -2.60 3.03 -16.64
C GLU A 60 -2.56 4.14 -17.70
N ASP A 61 -3.71 4.45 -18.32
CA ASP A 61 -3.80 5.54 -19.29
C ASP A 61 -3.44 6.89 -18.67
N LEU A 62 -3.91 7.16 -17.45
CA LEU A 62 -3.57 8.37 -16.71
C LEU A 62 -2.09 8.42 -16.33
N LEU A 63 -1.52 7.31 -15.87
CA LEU A 63 -0.09 7.19 -15.58
C LEU A 63 0.74 7.43 -16.83
N TYR A 64 0.39 6.84 -17.96
CA TYR A 64 1.06 7.06 -19.23
C TYR A 64 0.99 8.53 -19.64
N LEU A 65 -0.20 9.12 -19.66
CA LEU A 65 -0.41 10.51 -20.07
C LEU A 65 0.37 11.51 -19.21
N THR A 66 0.51 11.23 -17.92
CA THR A 66 1.12 12.17 -16.95
C THR A 66 2.60 11.92 -16.70
N ARG A 67 3.04 10.66 -16.73
CA ARG A 67 4.40 10.24 -16.34
C ARG A 67 5.18 9.49 -17.42
N GLY A 68 4.55 9.12 -18.53
CA GLY A 68 5.19 8.36 -19.60
C GLY A 68 5.46 6.90 -19.24
N ASN A 69 6.09 6.20 -20.17
CA ASN A 69 6.44 4.78 -20.02
C ASN A 69 7.61 4.60 -19.05
N GLN A 70 7.55 3.55 -18.24
CA GLN A 70 8.69 3.12 -17.43
C GLN A 70 9.80 2.56 -18.30
N LEU A 71 11.03 2.91 -17.94
CA LEU A 71 12.23 2.48 -18.63
C LEU A 71 12.78 1.21 -18.00
N TYR A 72 13.27 0.35 -18.87
CA TYR A 72 13.87 -0.93 -18.53
C TYR A 72 15.23 -1.07 -19.22
N THR A 73 16.09 -1.92 -18.67
CA THR A 73 17.28 -2.42 -19.36
C THR A 73 16.87 -3.34 -20.52
N GLU A 74 17.82 -3.68 -21.39
CA GLU A 74 17.58 -4.66 -22.47
C GLU A 74 17.17 -6.05 -21.94
N ASP A 75 17.63 -6.40 -20.75
CA ASP A 75 17.31 -7.67 -20.07
C ASP A 75 15.95 -7.65 -19.35
N GLY A 76 15.29 -6.48 -19.30
CA GLY A 76 13.97 -6.30 -18.67
C GLY A 76 14.01 -5.82 -17.20
N ASP A 77 15.18 -5.53 -16.64
CA ASP A 77 15.28 -4.97 -15.29
C ASP A 77 14.83 -3.50 -15.26
N GLU A 78 14.11 -3.13 -14.20
CA GLU A 78 13.64 -1.76 -13.99
C GLU A 78 14.79 -0.77 -13.82
N LEU A 79 14.61 0.44 -14.37
CA LEU A 79 15.52 1.55 -14.18
C LEU A 79 14.94 2.58 -13.21
N TYR A 80 15.82 3.24 -12.48
CA TYR A 80 15.50 4.25 -11.47
C TYR A 80 16.34 5.51 -11.64
N ILE A 81 15.85 6.61 -11.09
CA ILE A 81 16.55 7.89 -11.00
C ILE A 81 16.51 8.43 -9.57
N ASP A 82 17.59 9.12 -9.19
CA ASP A 82 17.60 9.99 -8.03
C ASP A 82 16.94 11.33 -8.38
N PRO A 83 15.76 11.66 -7.81
CA PRO A 83 15.09 12.92 -8.10
C PRO A 83 15.84 14.14 -7.53
N THR A 84 16.76 13.95 -6.60
CA THR A 84 17.55 15.02 -5.97
C THR A 84 18.83 15.34 -6.75
N SER A 85 19.27 14.42 -7.60
CA SER A 85 20.46 14.60 -8.44
C SER A 85 20.17 15.57 -9.59
N GLN A 86 21.06 16.55 -9.78
CA GLN A 86 21.00 17.46 -10.94
C GLN A 86 21.23 16.74 -12.28
N LYS A 87 21.85 15.55 -12.24
CA LYS A 87 22.03 14.69 -13.42
C LYS A 87 21.05 13.53 -13.34
N ARG A 88 20.24 13.38 -14.39
CA ARG A 88 19.28 12.29 -14.57
C ARG A 88 20.00 10.98 -14.93
N THR A 89 20.82 10.48 -14.02
CA THR A 89 21.57 9.22 -14.16
C THR A 89 20.59 8.07 -13.96
N LEU A 90 20.69 7.05 -14.82
CA LEU A 90 19.86 5.84 -14.73
C LEU A 90 20.58 4.80 -13.88
N HIS A 91 19.83 4.19 -12.96
CA HIS A 91 20.30 3.16 -12.03
C HIS A 91 19.48 1.89 -12.24
N ASN A 92 20.12 0.73 -12.33
CA ASN A 92 19.44 -0.58 -12.39
C ASN A 92 19.34 -1.27 -11.01
N GLN A 93 19.70 -0.55 -9.95
CA GLN A 93 19.56 -0.98 -8.57
C GLN A 93 18.74 0.07 -7.82
N TYR A 94 17.75 -0.41 -7.07
CA TYR A 94 16.92 0.46 -6.24
C TYR A 94 17.67 0.92 -4.99
N GLU A 95 17.60 2.22 -4.70
CA GLU A 95 17.99 2.81 -3.42
C GLU A 95 16.81 3.57 -2.78
N PRO A 96 16.71 3.62 -1.44
CA PRO A 96 15.66 4.39 -0.78
C PRO A 96 15.65 5.86 -1.21
N GLY A 97 14.52 6.32 -1.75
CA GLY A 97 14.35 7.67 -2.26
C GLY A 97 14.50 7.80 -3.78
N PHE A 98 14.97 6.75 -4.47
CA PHE A 98 14.91 6.70 -5.93
C PHE A 98 13.47 6.48 -6.39
N ILE A 99 13.19 6.98 -7.59
CA ILE A 99 11.92 6.80 -8.29
C ILE A 99 12.16 6.08 -9.61
N GLU A 100 11.14 5.38 -10.12
CA GLU A 100 11.20 4.73 -11.43
C GLU A 100 11.59 5.73 -12.52
N ALA A 101 12.55 5.33 -13.35
CA ALA A 101 12.93 6.08 -14.53
C ALA A 101 11.82 5.96 -15.57
N ARG A 102 11.38 7.11 -16.10
CA ARG A 102 10.33 7.17 -17.11
C ARG A 102 10.71 8.11 -18.24
N ASP A 103 10.21 7.78 -19.44
CA ASP A 103 10.24 8.67 -20.59
C ASP A 103 9.44 9.95 -20.34
N LYS A 104 9.59 10.93 -21.23
CA LYS A 104 8.71 12.10 -21.21
C LYS A 104 7.27 11.68 -21.48
N SER A 105 6.36 12.18 -20.67
CA SER A 105 4.94 11.90 -20.86
C SER A 105 4.39 12.66 -22.07
N PRO A 106 3.29 12.18 -22.69
CA PRO A 106 2.60 12.92 -23.74
C PRO A 106 2.25 14.36 -23.34
N LEU A 107 1.84 14.58 -22.07
CA LEU A 107 1.53 15.93 -21.59
C LEU A 107 2.79 16.80 -21.44
N GLU A 108 3.91 16.24 -20.97
CA GLU A 108 5.18 16.97 -20.93
C GLU A 108 5.63 17.38 -22.34
N LEU A 109 5.52 16.48 -23.30
CA LEU A 109 5.84 16.77 -24.71
C LEU A 109 4.96 17.89 -25.27
N LEU A 110 3.66 17.88 -24.98
CA LEU A 110 2.76 18.96 -25.40
C LEU A 110 3.13 20.31 -24.76
N ILE A 111 3.49 20.32 -23.48
CA ILE A 111 3.91 21.53 -22.78
C ILE A 111 5.22 22.08 -23.36
N GLU A 112 6.19 21.22 -23.64
CA GLU A 112 7.48 21.62 -24.22
C GLU A 112 7.34 22.18 -25.64
N ASN A 113 6.37 21.67 -26.42
CA ASN A 113 6.13 22.09 -27.80
C ASN A 113 4.97 23.09 -27.92
N LYS A 114 4.56 23.73 -26.82
CA LYS A 114 3.39 24.62 -26.78
C LYS A 114 3.46 25.73 -27.83
N GLU A 115 4.62 26.32 -28.03
CA GLU A 115 4.85 27.41 -28.99
C GLU A 115 4.72 26.98 -30.46
N LEU A 116 4.68 25.66 -30.75
CA LEU A 116 4.47 25.11 -32.09
C LEU A 116 3.00 24.81 -32.39
N LEU A 117 2.12 24.95 -31.40
CA LEU A 117 0.68 24.67 -31.48
C LEU A 117 -0.18 25.93 -31.65
N ASP A 118 0.44 27.12 -31.56
CA ASP A 118 -0.16 28.44 -31.83
C ASP A 118 -0.14 28.79 -33.33
#